data_AF-A0A1T1CD64-F1
#
_entry.id   AF-A0A1T1CD64-F1
#
_cell.length_a   1.000
_cell.length_b   1.000
_cell.length_c   1.000
_cell.angle_alpha   90.00
_cell.angle_beta   90.00
_cell.angle_gamma   90.00
#
_symmetry.space_group_name_H-M   'P 1'
#
loop_
_entity.id
_entity.type
_entity.pdbx_description
1 polymer ?
#
loop_
_entity_poly.entity_id
_entity_poly.type
_entity_poly.pdbx_seq_one_letter_code
_entity_poly.pdbx_strand_id
1 'polypeptide(L)' 'MKKLLFASILVAALQSCTSVKEYEKVAINDPDMKLAARASERYETTFQVYREASAGANGGKTGGGCGCN' A
#
# COMPACT_ATOMS: atom_id res chain seq x y z
N MET A 1 -32.97 14.20 12.20
CA MET A 1 -33.38 12.99 11.45
C MET A 1 -32.45 12.69 10.27
N LYS A 2 -32.46 13.45 9.15
CA LYS A 2 -31.63 13.15 7.95
C LYS A 2 -30.11 13.08 8.20
N LYS A 3 -29.55 13.97 9.04
CA LYS A 3 -28.11 13.96 9.38
C LYS A 3 -27.69 12.73 10.18
N LEU A 4 -28.57 12.22 11.04
CA LEU A 4 -28.32 11.00 11.83
C LEU A 4 -28.34 9.75 10.95
N LEU A 5 -29.28 9.68 9.99
CA LEU A 5 -29.32 8.61 8.99
C LEU A 5 -28.05 8.58 8.13
N PHE A 6 -27.57 9.75 7.68
CA PHE A 6 -26.34 9.84 6.90
C PHE A 6 -25.12 9.39 7.72
N ALA A 7 -25.02 9.80 8.98
CA ALA A 7 -23.95 9.36 9.88
C ALA A 7 -23.97 7.84 10.11
N SER A 8 -25.16 7.23 10.29
CA SER A 8 -25.26 5.77 10.46
C SER A 8 -24.80 4.98 9.22
N ILE A 9 -25.08 5.47 8.02
CA ILE A 9 -24.64 4.84 6.76
C ILE A 9 -23.11 4.91 6.64
N LEU A 10 -22.51 6.05 6.98
CA LEU A 10 -21.06 6.23 6.93
C LEU A 10 -20.32 5.29 7.89
N VAL A 11 -20.84 5.12 9.11
CA VAL A 11 -20.25 4.20 10.10
C VAL A 11 -20.36 2.75 9.65
N ALA A 12 -21.48 2.36 9.04
CA ALA A 12 -21.65 1.00 8.51
C ALA A 12 -20.69 0.68 7.37
N ALA A 13 -20.36 1.66 6.51
CA ALA A 13 -19.42 1.48 5.40
C ALA A 13 -17.97 1.24 5.86
N LEU A 14 -17.61 1.61 7.09
CA LEU A 14 -16.26 1.47 7.65
C LEU A 14 -16.03 0.11 8.35
N GLN A 15 -17.03 -0.77 8.43
CA GLN A 15 -16.97 -2.03 9.18
C GLN A 15 -16.37 -3.23 8.41
N SER A 16 -15.77 -3.03 7.23
CA SER A 16 -15.30 -4.13 6.37
C SER A 16 -13.95 -4.72 6.76
N CYS A 17 -13.20 -4.10 7.68
CA CYS A 17 -11.89 -4.59 8.10
C CYS A 17 -12.02 -5.89 8.90
N THR A 18 -11.28 -6.93 8.50
CA THR A 18 -11.25 -8.23 9.19
C THR A 18 -9.84 -8.52 9.71
N SER A 19 -9.74 -9.25 10.82
CA SER A 19 -8.44 -9.68 11.34
C SER A 19 -7.90 -10.84 10.50
N VAL A 20 -6.66 -10.73 10.04
CA VAL A 20 -5.95 -11.81 9.35
C VAL A 20 -5.62 -12.92 10.33
N LYS A 21 -5.88 -14.18 9.96
CA LYS A 21 -5.57 -15.33 10.82
C LYS A 21 -4.05 -15.51 10.92
N GLU A 22 -3.57 -16.05 12.03
CA GLU A 22 -2.12 -16.13 12.29
C GLU A 22 -1.34 -16.84 11.17
N TYR A 23 -1.89 -17.92 10.62
CA TYR A 23 -1.25 -18.67 9.54
C TYR A 23 -1.25 -17.93 8.19
N GLU A 24 -2.22 -17.03 7.95
CA GLU A 24 -2.29 -16.21 6.72
C GLU A 24 -1.25 -15.08 6.74
N LYS A 25 -0.74 -14.71 7.93
CA LYS A 25 0.34 -13.72 8.06
C LYS A 25 1.64 -14.16 7.40
N VAL A 26 1.84 -15.47 7.15
CA VAL A 26 3.01 -15.96 6.40
C VAL A 26 3.02 -15.38 4.98
N ALA A 27 1.86 -15.27 4.33
CA ALA A 27 1.76 -14.71 2.98
C ALA A 27 1.99 -13.19 2.97
N ILE A 28 1.50 -12.46 3.99
CA ILE A 28 1.67 -11.01 4.07
C ILE A 28 3.12 -10.63 4.45
N ASN A 29 3.77 -11.45 5.27
CA ASN A 29 5.18 -11.26 5.65
C ASN A 29 6.15 -11.89 4.65
N ASP A 30 5.66 -12.29 3.46
CA ASP A 30 6.55 -12.78 2.41
C ASP A 30 7.56 -11.68 2.03
N PRO A 31 8.87 -11.99 1.98
CA PRO A 31 9.88 -11.04 1.54
C PRO A 31 9.58 -10.37 0.20
N ASP A 32 8.86 -11.02 -0.70
CA ASP A 32 8.44 -10.50 -2.01
C ASP A 32 7.29 -9.49 -1.92
N MET A 33 6.51 -9.52 -0.83
CA MET A 33 5.42 -8.56 -0.58
C MET A 33 5.91 -7.24 0.03
N LYS A 34 7.21 -7.11 0.33
CA LYS A 34 7.77 -5.85 0.83
C LYS A 34 7.72 -4.78 -0.27
N LEU A 35 7.05 -3.64 -0.02
CA LEU A 35 7.16 -2.45 -0.88
C LEU A 35 8.54 -1.82 -0.74
N ALA A 36 9.54 -2.46 -1.32
CA ALA A 36 10.88 -1.91 -1.49
C ALA A 36 11.52 -2.64 -2.68
N ALA A 37 12.18 -1.87 -3.56
CA ALA A 37 12.98 -2.45 -4.62
C ALA A 37 14.06 -3.38 -4.04
N ARG A 38 14.37 -4.47 -4.72
CA ARG A 38 15.52 -5.30 -4.37
C ARG A 38 16.80 -4.50 -4.52
N ALA A 39 17.81 -4.83 -3.73
CA ALA A 39 19.10 -4.15 -3.81
C ALA A 39 19.73 -4.25 -5.22
N SER A 40 19.49 -5.36 -5.92
CA SER A 40 19.91 -5.59 -7.31
C SER A 40 19.23 -4.67 -8.32
N GLU A 41 18.01 -4.20 -8.05
CA GLU A 41 17.18 -3.39 -8.97
C GLU A 41 17.45 -1.90 -8.85
N ARG A 42 18.27 -1.48 -7.87
CA ARG A 42 18.52 -0.08 -7.53
C ARG A 42 18.85 0.80 -8.74
N TYR A 43 19.69 0.30 -9.64
CA TYR A 43 20.13 1.06 -10.82
C TYR A 43 18.99 1.28 -11.81
N GLU A 44 18.20 0.24 -12.08
CA GLU A 44 17.04 0.33 -12.98
C GLU A 44 15.97 1.27 -12.40
N THR A 45 15.65 1.11 -11.12
CA THR A 45 14.67 1.97 -10.45
C THR A 45 15.14 3.42 -10.44
N THR A 46 16.44 3.67 -10.23
CA THR A 46 16.99 5.04 -10.25
C THR A 46 16.88 5.66 -11.65
N PHE A 47 17.17 4.89 -12.70
CA PHE A 47 17.01 5.34 -14.08
C PHE A 47 15.56 5.70 -14.39
N GLN A 48 14.59 4.85 -14.03
CA GLN A 48 13.16 5.11 -14.25
C GLN A 48 12.67 6.33 -13.44
N VAL A 49 13.08 6.43 -12.17
CA VAL A 49 12.76 7.58 -11.30
C VAL A 49 13.27 8.88 -11.89
N TYR A 50 14.50 8.90 -12.39
CA TYR A 50 15.06 10.09 -13.02
C TYR A 50 14.33 10.47 -14.31
N ARG A 51 13.96 9.47 -15.13
CA ARG A 51 13.23 9.66 -16.38
C ARG A 51 11.81 10.19 -16.16
N GLU A 52 11.09 9.63 -15.19
CA GLU A 52 9.66 9.84 -15.00
C GLU A 52 9.34 10.83 -13.87
N ALA A 53 10.36 11.34 -13.18
CA ALA A 53 10.23 12.13 -11.96
C ALA A 53 9.33 11.45 -10.91
N SER A 54 9.36 10.11 -10.86
CA SER A 54 8.46 9.34 -10.01
C SER A 54 8.90 9.39 -8.55
N ALA A 55 8.00 9.74 -7.65
CA ALA A 55 8.25 9.80 -6.21
C ALA A 55 7.19 9.00 -5.43
N GLY A 56 7.61 8.35 -4.34
CA GLY A 56 6.73 7.51 -3.53
C GLY A 56 6.70 6.05 -3.99
N ALA A 57 5.58 5.36 -3.76
CA ALA A 57 5.35 3.93 -4.04
C ALA A 57 6.07 2.91 -3.15
N ASN A 58 7.39 2.92 -3.07
CA ASN A 58 8.18 1.82 -2.49
C ASN A 58 8.48 1.99 -1.00
N GLY A 59 7.51 2.48 -0.21
CA GLY A 59 7.72 2.74 1.23
C GLY A 59 8.80 3.80 1.54
N GLY A 60 9.25 4.56 0.54
CA GLY A 60 10.33 5.54 0.62
C GLY A 60 10.10 6.74 -0.31
N LYS A 61 11.14 7.55 -0.52
CA LYS A 61 11.06 8.80 -1.31
C LYS A 61 11.15 8.59 -2.83
N THR A 62 11.48 7.38 -3.28
CA THR A 62 11.76 7.05 -4.69
C THR A 62 10.95 5.82 -5.12
N GLY A 63 10.36 5.87 -6.30
CA GLY A 63 9.59 4.78 -6.88
C GLY A 63 8.42 5.30 -7.73
N GLY A 64 7.90 4.45 -8.62
CA GLY A 64 6.74 4.73 -9.45
C GLY A 64 5.53 3.95 -8.96
N GLY A 65 4.42 4.64 -8.75
CA GLY A 65 3.14 4.04 -8.34
C GLY A 65 2.50 4.68 -7.11
N CYS A 66 1.22 4.36 -6.90
CA CYS A 66 0.54 4.64 -5.65
C CYS A 66 0.89 3.48 -4.72
N GLY A 67 1.74 3.71 -3.71
CA GLY A 67 2.24 2.67 -2.81
C GLY A 67 1.15 2.08 -1.92
N CYS A 68 0.35 1.19 -2.49
CA CYS A 68 -0.70 0.46 -1.82
C CYS A 68 -0.21 -0.97 -1.54
N ASN A 69 0.45 -1.21 -0.39
CA ASN A 69 0.04 -2.38 0.41
C ASN A 69 -1.00 -1.90 1.40
#